data_AF-A0A7W0T4W0-F1
#
_entry.id   AF-A0A7W0T4W0-F1
#
_cell.length_a   1.000
_cell.length_b   1.000
_cell.length_c   1.000
_cell.angle_alpha   90.00
_cell.angle_beta   90.00
_cell.angle_gamma   90.00
#
_symmetry.space_group_name_H-M   'P 1'
#
loop_
_entity.id
_entity.type
_entity.pdbx_description
1 polymer ?
#
loop_
_entity_poly.entity_id
_entity_poly.type
_entity_poly.pdbx_seq_one_letter_code
_entity_poly.pdbx_strand_id
1 'polypeptide(L)'
;IAAARAAEPRDLRLIRALCERAGHAFDRRTAASKVDYGGEQIWGYFFVTDRGPHFMIDLGSRALMFPTTDGRVVDPSAVIAEVTAGHETE
;
A
#
# COMPACT_ATOMS: atom_id res chain seq x y z
N ILE A 1 -8.53 -13.45 18.19
CA ILE A 1 -8.43 -12.61 16.98
C ILE A 1 -7.21 -11.66 17.02
N ALA A 2 -6.68 -11.28 18.20
CA ALA A 2 -5.51 -10.38 18.31
C ALA A 2 -4.16 -10.96 17.79
N ALA A 3 -3.89 -12.26 17.94
CA ALA A 3 -2.60 -12.85 17.53
C ALA A 3 -2.37 -12.88 16.01
N ALA A 4 -3.43 -12.85 15.21
CA ALA A 4 -3.32 -12.91 13.75
C ALA A 4 -2.77 -11.60 13.14
N ARG A 5 -2.93 -10.46 13.81
CA ARG A 5 -2.37 -9.17 13.34
C ARG A 5 -0.86 -9.05 13.58
N ALA A 6 -0.32 -9.72 14.60
CA ALA A 6 1.12 -9.67 14.90
C ALA A 6 1.98 -10.43 13.86
N ALA A 7 1.42 -11.48 13.27
CA ALA A 7 2.06 -12.26 12.20
C ALA A 7 1.70 -11.76 10.79
N GLU A 8 0.83 -10.75 10.66
CA GLU A 8 0.44 -10.22 9.35
C GLU A 8 1.64 -9.52 8.69
N PRO A 9 2.01 -9.87 7.45
CA PRO A 9 3.08 -9.19 6.72
C PRO A 9 2.91 -7.68 6.76
N ARG A 10 4.04 -6.98 6.92
CA ARG A 10 4.08 -5.52 7.04
C ARG A 10 3.30 -4.82 5.92
N ASP A 11 3.42 -5.29 4.69
CA ASP A 11 2.73 -4.71 3.54
C ASP A 11 1.20 -4.79 3.66
N LEU A 12 0.65 -5.90 4.18
CA LEU A 12 -0.79 -6.02 4.40
C LEU A 12 -1.27 -5.09 5.52
N ARG A 13 -0.47 -4.91 6.58
CA ARG A 13 -0.78 -3.93 7.63
C ARG A 13 -0.84 -2.50 7.06
N LEU A 14 0.12 -2.15 6.22
CA LEU A 14 0.18 -0.83 5.57
C LEU A 14 -0.97 -0.63 4.57
N ILE A 15 -1.28 -1.62 3.74
CA ILE A 15 -2.41 -1.56 2.81
C ILE A 15 -3.73 -1.35 3.56
N ARG A 16 -3.95 -2.09 4.66
CA ARG A 16 -5.15 -1.90 5.50
C ARG A 16 -5.22 -0.50 6.10
N ALA A 17 -4.12 0.01 6.65
CA ALA A 17 -4.07 1.36 7.20
C ALA A 17 -4.33 2.44 6.15
N LEU A 18 -3.81 2.26 4.92
CA LEU A 18 -4.09 3.14 3.79
C LEU A 18 -5.57 3.11 3.39
N CYS A 19 -6.16 1.92 3.32
CA CYS A 19 -7.58 1.75 3.02
C CYS A 19 -8.45 2.42 4.09
N GLU A 20 -8.18 2.18 5.38
CA GLU A 20 -8.88 2.81 6.49
C GLU A 20 -8.79 4.34 6.41
N ARG A 21 -7.61 4.88 6.11
CA ARG A 21 -7.40 6.33 5.96
C ARG A 21 -8.09 6.92 4.73
N ALA A 22 -8.19 6.17 3.65
CA ALA A 22 -8.93 6.55 2.43
C ALA A 22 -10.45 6.34 2.56
N GLY A 23 -10.93 5.67 3.61
CA GLY A 23 -12.34 5.26 3.72
C GLY A 23 -12.72 4.15 2.73
N HIS A 24 -11.76 3.32 2.33
CA HIS A 24 -11.95 2.17 1.43
C HIS A 24 -11.98 0.86 2.24
N ALA A 25 -12.70 -0.14 1.74
CA ALA A 25 -12.67 -1.49 2.26
C ALA A 25 -11.67 -2.34 1.46
N PHE A 26 -10.63 -2.84 2.13
CA PHE A 26 -9.65 -3.75 1.53
C PHE A 26 -10.30 -5.11 1.19
N ASP A 27 -10.12 -5.57 -0.04
CA ASP A 27 -10.52 -6.92 -0.48
C ASP A 27 -9.31 -7.86 -0.49
N ARG A 28 -8.36 -7.66 -1.42
CA ARG A 28 -7.19 -8.54 -1.58
C ARG A 28 -6.00 -7.85 -2.22
N ARG A 29 -4.79 -8.34 -1.91
CA ARG A 29 -3.55 -8.03 -2.62
C ARG A 29 -3.40 -8.93 -3.84
N THR A 30 -3.00 -8.39 -4.98
CA THR A 30 -2.96 -9.12 -6.26
C THR A 30 -1.55 -9.40 -6.74
N ALA A 31 -0.61 -8.47 -6.58
CA ALA A 31 0.77 -8.63 -7.02
C ALA A 31 1.74 -7.77 -6.19
N ALA A 32 3.01 -8.15 -6.24
CA ALA A 32 4.12 -7.33 -5.74
C ALA A 32 5.14 -7.17 -6.87
N SER A 33 5.72 -5.98 -7.02
CA SER A 33 6.76 -5.71 -7.99
C SER A 33 7.72 -4.66 -7.46
N LYS A 34 8.97 -4.67 -7.94
CA LYS A 34 9.84 -3.50 -7.78
C LYS A 34 9.42 -2.42 -8.78
N VAL A 35 9.47 -1.17 -8.34
CA VAL A 35 9.22 0.01 -9.17
C VAL A 35 10.30 1.06 -8.94
N ASP A 36 10.59 1.84 -9.97
CA ASP A 36 11.42 3.03 -9.82
C ASP A 36 10.58 4.16 -9.20
N TYR A 37 11.09 4.74 -8.12
CA TYR A 37 10.52 5.93 -7.51
C TYR A 37 11.64 6.89 -7.15
N GLY A 38 11.73 8.01 -7.87
CA GLY A 38 12.80 8.98 -7.66
C GLY A 38 14.20 8.43 -7.96
N GLY A 39 14.32 7.45 -8.86
CA GLY A 39 15.59 6.79 -9.19
C GLY A 39 16.01 5.66 -8.25
N GLU A 40 15.18 5.32 -7.25
CA GLU A 40 15.39 4.19 -6.35
C GLU A 40 14.41 3.05 -6.63
N GLN A 41 14.91 1.80 -6.58
CA GLN A 41 14.09 0.60 -6.76
C GLN A 41 13.45 0.19 -5.45
N ILE A 42 12.15 0.47 -5.30
CA ILE A 42 11.37 0.20 -4.10
C ILE A 42 10.33 -0.89 -4.32
N TRP A 43 9.87 -1.52 -3.24
CA TRP A 43 8.78 -2.49 -3.30
C TRP A 43 7.43 -1.79 -3.40
N GLY A 44 6.62 -2.24 -4.37
CA GLY A 44 5.24 -1.83 -4.53
C GLY A 44 4.29 -3.01 -4.63
N TYR A 45 3.04 -2.78 -4.26
CA TYR A 45 2.03 -3.80 -4.10
C TYR A 45 0.72 -3.36 -4.75
N PHE A 46 0.20 -4.19 -5.65
CA PHE A 46 -1.13 -4.02 -6.24
C PHE A 46 -2.18 -4.68 -5.36
N PHE A 47 -3.31 -4.02 -5.20
CA PHE A 47 -4.44 -4.52 -4.41
C PHE A 47 -5.78 -4.01 -4.93
N VAL A 48 -6.86 -4.61 -4.45
CA VAL A 48 -8.24 -4.27 -4.81
C VAL A 48 -8.99 -3.83 -3.55
N THR A 49 -9.83 -2.81 -3.71
CA THR A 49 -10.79 -2.35 -2.69
C THR A 49 -12.20 -2.33 -3.27
N ASP A 50 -13.19 -2.00 -2.44
CA ASP A 50 -14.56 -1.67 -2.86
C ASP A 50 -14.65 -0.51 -3.88
N ARG A 51 -13.59 0.30 -3.98
CA ARG A 51 -13.46 1.40 -4.95
C ARG A 51 -12.64 1.05 -6.19
N GLY A 52 -12.24 -0.21 -6.34
CA GLY A 52 -11.48 -0.70 -7.49
C GLY A 52 -9.99 -0.94 -7.19
N PRO A 53 -9.16 -1.10 -8.24
CA PRO A 53 -7.76 -1.47 -8.09
C PRO A 53 -6.87 -0.27 -7.71
N HIS A 54 -5.90 -0.54 -6.85
CA HIS A 54 -4.98 0.45 -6.29
C HIS A 54 -3.57 -0.11 -6.20
N PHE A 55 -2.62 0.79 -5.98
CA PHE A 55 -1.21 0.46 -5.81
C PHE A 55 -0.64 1.18 -4.59
N MET A 56 0.18 0.46 -3.83
CA MET A 56 0.94 1.01 -2.72
C MET A 56 2.43 0.97 -3.05
N ILE A 57 3.18 1.99 -2.64
CA ILE A 57 4.63 1.90 -2.46
C ILE A 57 4.99 1.94 -0.96
N ASP A 58 5.93 1.10 -0.53
CA ASP A 58 6.51 1.15 0.82
C ASP A 58 7.87 1.87 0.77
N LEU A 59 7.94 3.04 1.40
CA LEU A 59 9.15 3.86 1.52
C LEU A 59 9.86 3.64 2.87
N GLY A 60 9.53 2.56 3.60
CA GLY A 60 10.11 2.20 4.89
C GLY A 60 9.54 3.02 6.06
N SER A 61 9.65 4.35 6.03
CA SER A 61 9.08 5.22 7.09
C SER A 61 7.62 5.60 6.82
N ARG A 62 7.16 5.40 5.59
CA ARG A 62 5.79 5.71 5.15
C ARG A 62 5.38 4.84 3.98
N ALA A 63 4.07 4.75 3.77
CA ALA A 63 3.50 4.14 2.58
C ALA A 63 2.54 5.11 1.90
N LEU A 64 2.53 5.09 0.56
CA LEU A 64 1.66 5.92 -0.27
C LEU A 64 0.73 5.02 -1.09
N MET A 65 -0.51 5.46 -1.27
CA MET A 65 -1.53 4.80 -2.08
C MET A 65 -1.85 5.62 -3.33
N PHE A 66 -1.95 4.96 -4.48
CA PHE A 66 -2.22 5.55 -5.78
C PHE A 66 -3.38 4.86 -6.49
N PRO A 67 -4.12 5.56 -7.36
CA PRO A 67 -5.09 4.93 -8.25
C PRO A 67 -4.37 4.08 -9.29
N THR A 68 -5.02 3.00 -9.70
CA THR A 68 -4.55 2.22 -10.85
C THR A 68 -5.66 1.92 -11.82
N THR A 69 -5.27 1.69 -13.07
CA THR A 69 -6.12 1.15 -14.13
C THR A 69 -5.34 0.04 -14.83
N ASP A 70 -5.94 -1.14 -15.01
CA ASP A 70 -5.30 -2.31 -15.64
C ASP A 70 -3.93 -2.68 -15.04
N GLY A 71 -3.78 -2.54 -13.71
CA GLY A 71 -2.53 -2.85 -13.02
C GLY A 71 -1.39 -1.88 -13.30
N ARG A 72 -1.69 -0.65 -13.74
CA ARG A 72 -0.73 0.44 -13.92
C ARG A 72 -1.11 1.65 -13.09
N VAL A 73 -0.11 2.32 -12.51
CA VAL A 73 -0.30 3.62 -11.83
C VAL A 73 -0.72 4.64 -12.88
N VAL A 74 -1.86 5.30 -12.66
CA VAL A 74 -2.41 6.28 -13.61
C VAL A 74 -1.64 7.60 -13.53
N ASP A 75 -1.36 8.05 -12.31
CA ASP A 75 -0.62 9.29 -12.04
C ASP A 75 0.16 9.14 -10.73
N PRO A 76 1.51 9.17 -10.76
CA PRO A 76 2.35 9.05 -9.57
C PRO A 76 2.30 10.28 -8.66
N SER A 77 1.68 11.39 -9.08
CA SER A 77 1.42 12.55 -8.22
C SER A 77 0.06 12.48 -7.52
N ALA A 78 -0.84 11.60 -7.98
CA ALA A 78 -2.19 11.44 -7.44
C ALA A 78 -2.21 10.52 -6.21
N VAL A 79 -1.56 10.93 -5.12
CA VAL A 79 -1.60 10.20 -3.84
C VAL A 79 -3.03 10.27 -3.27
N ILE A 80 -3.66 9.12 -3.07
CA ILE A 80 -4.99 8.99 -2.45
C ILE A 80 -4.86 9.04 -0.93
N ALA A 81 -3.88 8.33 -0.38
CA ALA A 81 -3.64 8.27 1.05
C ALA A 81 -2.15 8.06 1.36
N GLU A 82 -1.73 8.54 2.52
CA GLU A 82 -0.39 8.35 3.08
C GLU A 82 -0.53 7.93 4.54
N VAL A 83 0.25 6.93 4.94
CA VAL A 83 0.41 6.53 6.35
C VAL A 83 1.88 6.53 6.73
N THR A 84 2.18 7.03 7.92
CA THR A 84 3.50 6.87 8.52
C THR A 84 3.58 5.47 9.10
N ALA A 85 4.57 4.69 8.66
CA ALA A 85 4.89 3.45 9.35
C ALA A 85 5.63 3.85 10.62
N GLY A 86 5.01 3.65 11.79
CA GLY A 86 5.70 3.89 13.05
C GLY A 86 7.03 3.14 13.06
N HIS A 87 8.08 3.75 13.63
CA HIS A 87 9.33 3.07 13.94
C HIS A 87 8.98 1.80 14.72
N GLU A 88 8.97 0.65 14.06
CA GLU A 88 9.10 -0.64 14.74
C GLU A 88 10.54 -0.64 15.25
N THR A 89 10.77 -0.02 16.41
CA THR A 89 12.00 -0.22 17.18
C THR A 89 12.13 -1.71 17.41
N GLU A 90 13.08 -2.33 16.69
CA GLU A 90 13.69 -3.59 17.07
C GLU A 90 14.15 -3.55 18.54
#